data_AF-A0A034VVB4-F1
#
_entry.id   AF-A0A034VVB4-F1
#
_cell.length_a   1.000
_cell.length_b   1.000
_cell.length_c   1.000
_cell.angle_alpha   90.00
_cell.angle_beta   90.00
_cell.angle_gamma   90.00
#
_symmetry.space_group_name_H-M   'P 1'
#
loop_
_entity.id
_entity.type
_entity.pdbx_description
1 polymer ?
#
loop_
_entity_poly.entity_id
_entity_poly.type
_entity_poly.pdbx_seq_one_letter_code
_entity_poly.pdbx_strand_id
1 'polypeptide(L)'
;RQLEMAAQTETIKSGASSDTDEVEVGSVTKKRKTHGGNSDLLVDLMQEQRKRVLQPHPLEVRFTIGNGTKNTEETIAIKLRYFKRLGFVTAATVVTLGETEQNFADATLTQDVLKYLNDEDLGDRIPVPGAEYELKNINMSTKECLDYLKAKEFGRPYRWLQSMCCIEVFHEVVDTNVTNTPTEQPKLQKLIPDLIKSIQQLWNSRLNLIKQIRALVQKHIDMYLKEERLPTTRPACSLVQWTALTYEEYVASSPHADKELVNVNQLFYRAVVVRGSAKMECLVSISSKFPTESPHWFICIYWNGQHNAMNSAAVKSMEFWTNSLTQSQLQHPLALLATQLVRTMYSFDIFLETEGPLYNPVEYHREKHYIKAFAKRIRARPYRYIEGGTVNTFKQ
;
A
#
# COMPACT_ATOMS: atom_id res chain seq x y z
N ARG A 1 -50.33 69.22 9.68
CA ARG A 1 -49.10 68.40 9.50
C ARG A 1 -49.41 67.03 10.09
N GLN A 2 -50.02 66.15 9.30
CA GLN A 2 -49.38 65.05 8.55
C GLN A 2 -48.96 63.91 9.51
N LEU A 3 -49.71 62.79 9.51
CA LEU A 3 -49.46 61.50 8.79
C LEU A 3 -48.57 60.58 9.69
N GLU A 4 -48.75 59.25 9.83
CA GLU A 4 -49.41 58.28 8.97
C GLU A 4 -49.63 56.91 9.68
N MET A 5 -50.78 56.33 9.34
CA MET A 5 -51.23 54.94 9.22
C MET A 5 -50.50 53.74 9.88
N ALA A 6 -51.32 52.98 10.62
CA ALA A 6 -51.28 51.53 10.75
C ALA A 6 -52.32 50.89 9.80
N ALA A 7 -52.02 49.73 9.20
CA ALA A 7 -53.03 48.82 8.68
C ALA A 7 -52.47 47.42 8.41
N GLN A 8 -53.05 46.43 9.08
CA GLN A 8 -53.30 45.10 8.54
C GLN A 8 -54.80 44.82 8.75
N THR A 9 -55.50 44.30 7.74
CA THR A 9 -56.32 43.06 7.76
C THR A 9 -57.28 43.04 6.55
N GLU A 10 -57.34 41.85 5.97
CA GLU A 10 -58.14 41.25 4.89
C GLU A 10 -59.63 41.65 4.76
N THR A 11 -60.18 41.66 3.53
CA THR A 11 -61.10 40.63 2.97
C THR A 11 -61.87 41.06 1.69
N ILE A 12 -61.69 40.27 0.62
CA ILE A 12 -62.64 39.66 -0.35
C ILE A 12 -63.91 40.42 -0.84
N LYS A 13 -64.03 40.60 -2.18
CA LYS A 13 -65.16 40.17 -3.08
C LYS A 13 -64.99 40.70 -4.53
N SER A 14 -64.78 39.83 -5.51
CA SER A 14 -65.72 39.29 -6.52
C SER A 14 -66.05 40.21 -7.72
N GLY A 15 -65.69 39.76 -8.94
CA GLY A 15 -66.16 40.31 -10.21
C GLY A 15 -65.74 39.41 -11.38
N ALA A 16 -66.71 38.96 -12.16
CA ALA A 16 -66.61 37.90 -13.17
C ALA A 16 -66.48 38.43 -14.61
N SER A 17 -65.79 37.67 -15.47
CA SER A 17 -66.03 37.46 -16.92
C SER A 17 -65.04 36.38 -17.40
N SER A 18 -65.41 35.13 -17.66
CA SER A 18 -66.09 34.61 -18.86
C SER A 18 -65.49 35.11 -20.17
N ASP A 19 -64.61 34.33 -20.77
CA ASP A 19 -64.67 34.10 -22.22
C ASP A 19 -64.20 32.68 -22.54
N THR A 20 -64.97 32.03 -23.40
CA THR A 20 -64.96 30.60 -23.71
C THR A 20 -64.76 30.51 -25.21
N ASP A 21 -63.67 29.91 -25.67
CA ASP A 21 -63.54 29.50 -27.07
C ASP A 21 -63.63 27.98 -27.14
N GLU A 22 -64.77 27.51 -27.66
CA GLU A 22 -65.01 26.16 -28.10
C GLU A 22 -64.25 25.88 -29.41
N VAL A 23 -63.51 24.77 -29.49
CA VAL A 23 -63.24 24.11 -30.79
C VAL A 23 -63.36 22.59 -30.65
N GLU A 24 -64.43 22.10 -31.27
CA GLU A 24 -64.71 20.80 -31.89
C GLU A 24 -64.08 19.48 -31.37
N VAL A 25 -65.00 18.60 -31.01
CA VAL A 25 -64.83 17.17 -30.72
C VAL A 25 -64.66 16.38 -32.03
N GLY A 26 -63.43 15.93 -32.29
CA GLY A 26 -63.14 14.87 -33.26
C GLY A 26 -62.82 13.56 -32.53
N SER A 27 -63.76 12.60 -32.57
CA SER A 27 -63.62 11.28 -31.99
C SER A 27 -62.46 10.49 -32.61
N VAL A 28 -61.42 10.17 -31.82
CA VAL A 28 -60.46 9.12 -32.19
C VAL A 28 -60.34 8.11 -31.05
N THR A 29 -60.66 6.88 -31.41
CA THR A 29 -60.69 5.65 -30.63
C THR A 29 -59.53 5.49 -29.64
N LYS A 30 -59.88 5.27 -28.36
CA LYS A 30 -58.97 4.79 -27.31
C LYS A 30 -58.35 3.44 -27.71
N LYS A 31 -57.14 3.45 -28.27
CA LYS A 31 -56.23 2.30 -28.18
C LYS A 31 -55.40 2.45 -26.91
N ARG A 32 -55.73 1.63 -25.90
CA ARG A 32 -54.89 1.34 -24.72
C ARG A 32 -53.47 1.06 -25.18
N LYS A 33 -52.55 2.02 -25.01
CA LYS A 33 -51.11 1.76 -25.07
C LYS A 33 -50.72 1.02 -23.80
N THR A 34 -50.34 -0.23 -23.99
CA THR A 34 -49.79 -1.13 -22.99
C THR A 34 -48.54 -0.55 -22.34
N HIS A 35 -48.44 -0.82 -21.05
CA HIS A 35 -47.58 -0.28 -20.00
C HIS A 35 -46.06 -0.60 -20.12
N GLY A 36 -45.48 -0.63 -21.32
CA GLY A 36 -44.10 -1.12 -21.56
C GLY A 36 -43.02 -0.07 -21.82
N GLY A 37 -43.37 1.16 -22.25
CA GLY A 37 -42.39 2.13 -22.76
C GLY A 37 -41.81 3.12 -21.75
N ASN A 38 -42.36 3.21 -20.53
CA ASN A 38 -41.89 4.16 -19.51
C ASN A 38 -40.71 3.62 -18.67
N SER A 39 -40.48 2.31 -18.70
CA SER A 39 -39.38 1.66 -17.97
C SER A 39 -38.03 2.15 -18.47
N ASP A 40 -37.81 2.10 -19.78
CA ASP A 40 -36.49 2.40 -20.37
C ASP A 40 -36.17 3.89 -20.26
N LEU A 41 -37.16 4.76 -20.47
CA LEU A 41 -37.03 6.20 -20.23
C LEU A 41 -36.68 6.53 -18.77
N LEU A 42 -37.29 5.83 -17.81
CA LEU A 42 -36.99 6.02 -16.38
C LEU A 42 -35.58 5.54 -16.05
N VAL A 43 -35.16 4.39 -16.61
CA VAL A 43 -33.81 3.86 -16.45
C VAL A 43 -32.78 4.83 -17.03
N ASP A 44 -33.01 5.38 -18.22
CA ASP A 44 -32.13 6.37 -18.85
C ASP A 44 -32.04 7.66 -18.02
N LEU A 45 -33.17 8.15 -17.50
CA LEU A 45 -33.19 9.32 -16.62
C LEU A 45 -32.41 9.08 -15.33
N MET A 46 -32.55 7.90 -14.72
CA MET A 46 -31.80 7.51 -13.54
C MET A 46 -30.29 7.38 -13.84
N GLN A 47 -29.92 6.85 -15.00
CA GLN A 47 -28.52 6.79 -15.43
C GLN A 47 -27.93 8.18 -15.68
N GLU A 48 -28.67 9.09 -16.29
CA GLU A 48 -28.24 10.47 -16.46
C GLU A 48 -28.07 11.18 -15.11
N GLN A 49 -29.02 10.99 -14.18
CA GLN A 49 -28.90 11.54 -12.83
C GLN A 49 -27.67 11.01 -12.11
N ARG A 50 -27.41 9.69 -12.17
CA ARG A 50 -26.19 9.07 -11.63
C ARG A 50 -24.92 9.68 -12.24
N LYS A 51 -24.87 9.82 -13.57
CA LYS A 51 -23.74 10.47 -14.26
C LYS A 51 -23.52 11.90 -13.78
N ARG A 52 -24.59 12.68 -13.59
CA ARG A 52 -24.49 14.08 -13.12
C ARG A 52 -24.02 14.21 -11.67
N VAL A 53 -24.34 13.25 -10.80
CA VAL A 53 -23.88 13.22 -9.40
C VAL A 53 -22.43 12.75 -9.28
N LEU A 54 -22.08 11.71 -10.05
CA LEU A 54 -20.75 11.11 -10.05
C LEU A 54 -19.75 11.83 -10.95
N GLN A 55 -20.10 13.00 -11.49
CA GLN A 55 -19.19 13.79 -12.31
C GLN A 55 -18.31 14.66 -11.41
N PRO A 56 -16.96 14.54 -11.51
CA PRO A 56 -16.08 15.46 -10.82
C PRO A 56 -16.17 16.86 -11.45
N HIS A 57 -15.75 17.86 -10.69
CA HIS A 57 -15.54 19.21 -11.17
C HIS A 57 -14.55 19.21 -12.36
N PRO A 58 -14.75 20.07 -13.40
CA PRO A 58 -13.90 20.09 -14.59
C PRO A 58 -12.44 20.51 -14.31
N LEU A 59 -12.22 21.31 -13.25
CA LEU A 59 -10.88 21.65 -12.80
C LEU A 59 -10.38 20.62 -11.78
N GLU A 60 -9.17 20.11 -12.00
CA GLU A 60 -8.43 19.26 -11.07
C GLU A 60 -7.15 19.97 -10.60
N VAL A 61 -6.74 19.71 -9.36
CA VAL A 61 -5.44 20.17 -8.86
C VAL A 61 -4.44 19.04 -9.03
N ARG A 62 -3.30 19.32 -9.67
CA ARG A 62 -2.22 18.36 -9.83
C ARG A 62 -0.92 18.95 -9.28
N PHE A 63 -0.26 18.20 -8.42
CA PHE A 63 1.11 18.50 -8.00
C PHE A 63 1.98 17.26 -8.18
N THR A 64 3.26 17.48 -8.44
CA THR A 64 4.22 16.43 -8.76
C THR A 64 5.40 16.51 -7.81
N ILE A 65 5.78 15.36 -7.25
CA ILE A 65 6.89 15.20 -6.33
C ILE A 65 7.95 14.35 -7.04
N GLY A 66 9.18 14.87 -7.14
CA GLY A 66 10.33 14.13 -7.67
C GLY A 66 11.25 13.61 -6.57
N ASN A 67 12.15 12.70 -6.94
CA ASN A 67 13.12 12.06 -6.04
C ASN A 67 14.31 12.96 -5.62
N GLY A 68 14.21 14.30 -5.74
CA GLY A 68 15.27 15.25 -5.34
C GLY A 68 16.59 15.17 -6.11
N THR A 69 16.80 14.15 -6.95
CA THR A 69 17.92 14.04 -7.89
C THR A 69 17.60 14.82 -9.17
N LYS A 70 18.64 15.23 -9.92
CA LYS A 70 18.47 15.96 -11.20
C LYS A 70 17.71 15.15 -12.27
N ASN A 71 17.40 13.87 -12.00
CA ASN A 71 16.71 13.00 -12.94
C ASN A 71 15.19 13.18 -12.81
N THR A 72 14.59 13.78 -13.84
CA THR A 72 13.15 14.10 -13.93
C THR A 72 12.25 12.87 -14.17
N GLU A 73 12.82 11.69 -14.33
CA GLU A 73 12.09 10.49 -14.75
C GLU A 73 11.37 9.76 -13.61
N GLU A 74 11.78 9.98 -12.36
CA GLU A 74 11.23 9.29 -11.18
C GLU A 74 10.32 10.25 -10.38
N THR A 75 9.04 10.29 -10.72
CA THR A 75 8.10 11.22 -10.10
C THR A 75 6.76 10.58 -9.74
N ILE A 76 6.13 11.12 -8.70
CA ILE A 76 4.75 10.82 -8.33
C ILE A 76 3.91 12.08 -8.50
N ALA A 77 2.90 12.01 -9.37
CA ALA A 77 1.91 13.06 -9.52
C ALA A 77 0.63 12.69 -8.75
N ILE A 78 0.13 13.61 -7.94
CA ILE A 78 -1.13 13.46 -7.22
C ILE A 78 -2.17 14.37 -7.87
N LYS A 79 -3.29 13.77 -8.29
CA LYS A 79 -4.44 14.44 -8.89
C LYS A 79 -5.57 14.50 -7.87
N LEU A 80 -5.99 15.70 -7.52
CA LEU A 80 -7.11 15.95 -6.62
C LEU A 80 -8.34 16.35 -7.43
N ARG A 81 -9.45 15.63 -7.22
CA ARG A 81 -10.72 15.87 -7.93
C ARG A 81 -11.83 16.11 -6.93
N TYR A 82 -12.59 17.17 -7.15
CA TYR A 82 -13.71 17.52 -6.27
C TYR A 82 -15.03 17.04 -6.86
N PHE A 83 -15.81 16.27 -6.09
CA PHE A 83 -17.14 15.82 -6.47
C PHE A 83 -18.17 16.77 -5.88
N LYS A 84 -18.47 17.85 -6.60
CA LYS A 84 -19.31 18.95 -6.11
C LYS A 84 -20.65 18.50 -5.52
N ARG A 85 -21.31 17.52 -6.13
CA ARG A 85 -22.61 17.02 -5.64
C ARG A 85 -22.49 16.13 -4.42
N LEU A 86 -21.39 15.40 -4.28
CA LEU A 86 -21.14 14.50 -3.14
C LEU A 86 -20.41 15.19 -1.99
N GLY A 87 -19.83 16.36 -2.22
CA GLY A 87 -19.19 17.18 -1.19
C GLY A 87 -17.82 16.69 -0.72
N PHE A 88 -17.16 15.75 -1.43
CA PHE A 88 -15.82 15.27 -1.07
C PHE A 88 -14.80 15.40 -2.20
N VAL A 89 -13.52 15.32 -1.83
CA VAL A 89 -12.37 15.29 -2.76
C VAL A 89 -11.79 13.88 -2.83
N THR A 90 -11.31 13.46 -3.99
CA THR A 90 -10.54 12.22 -4.15
C THR A 90 -9.10 12.53 -4.56
N ALA A 91 -8.18 11.64 -4.18
CA ALA A 91 -6.79 11.68 -4.65
C ALA A 91 -6.48 10.43 -5.47
N ALA A 92 -5.98 10.64 -6.69
CA ALA A 92 -5.42 9.61 -7.55
C ALA A 92 -3.91 9.84 -7.72
N THR A 93 -3.13 8.78 -7.84
CA THR A 93 -1.69 8.84 -8.05
C THR A 93 -1.33 8.38 -9.45
N VAL A 94 -0.42 9.10 -10.10
CA VAL A 94 0.20 8.72 -11.36
C VAL A 94 1.71 8.66 -11.11
N VAL A 95 2.24 7.45 -11.12
CA VAL A 95 3.67 7.20 -10.95
C VAL A 95 4.33 7.20 -12.32
N THR A 96 5.43 7.94 -12.46
CA THR A 96 6.30 7.92 -13.63
C THR A 96 7.65 7.39 -13.19
N LEU A 97 8.14 6.38 -13.91
CA LEU A 97 9.42 5.72 -13.68
C LEU A 97 10.18 5.68 -15.00
N GLY A 98 11.51 5.64 -14.93
CA GLY A 98 12.34 5.33 -16.11
C GLY A 98 12.07 3.90 -16.61
N GLU A 99 12.30 3.64 -17.90
CA GLU A 99 11.98 2.36 -18.56
C GLU A 99 12.56 1.15 -17.81
N THR A 100 13.76 1.28 -17.26
CA THR A 100 14.41 0.19 -16.51
C THR A 100 13.72 -0.14 -15.20
N GLU A 101 13.11 0.83 -14.52
CA GLU A 101 12.44 0.60 -13.22
C GLU A 101 11.00 0.13 -13.44
N GLN A 102 10.35 0.61 -14.50
CA GLN A 102 8.97 0.26 -14.85
C GLN A 102 8.76 -1.25 -15.01
N ASN A 103 9.77 -1.96 -15.55
CA ASN A 103 9.71 -3.41 -15.77
C ASN A 103 9.70 -4.25 -14.48
N PHE A 104 10.14 -3.67 -13.36
CA PHE A 104 10.24 -4.37 -12.06
C PHE A 104 9.28 -3.80 -11.02
N ALA A 105 8.51 -2.77 -11.40
CA ALA A 105 7.53 -2.16 -10.53
C ALA A 105 6.22 -2.97 -10.59
N ASP A 106 5.96 -3.74 -9.54
CA ASP A 106 4.65 -4.39 -9.35
C ASP A 106 3.53 -3.34 -9.38
N ALA A 107 2.36 -3.70 -9.90
CA ALA A 107 1.19 -2.84 -9.90
C ALA A 107 0.84 -2.37 -8.47
N THR A 108 1.00 -3.22 -7.47
CA THR A 108 0.77 -2.87 -6.06
C THR A 108 1.76 -1.83 -5.50
N LEU A 109 2.97 -1.75 -6.07
CA LEU A 109 3.97 -0.73 -5.71
C LEU A 109 3.68 0.63 -6.35
N THR A 110 3.02 0.65 -7.50
CA THR A 110 2.73 1.88 -8.26
C THR A 110 1.30 2.39 -8.09
N GLN A 111 0.37 1.51 -7.73
CA GLN A 111 -1.02 1.81 -7.43
C GLN A 111 -1.22 2.09 -5.93
N ASP A 112 -2.23 2.90 -5.64
CA ASP A 112 -2.68 3.19 -4.27
C ASP A 112 -1.54 3.62 -3.32
N VAL A 113 -0.58 4.42 -3.82
CA VAL A 113 0.59 4.85 -3.03
C VAL A 113 0.19 5.51 -1.73
N LEU A 114 -0.88 6.30 -1.74
CA LEU A 114 -1.36 7.07 -0.60
C LEU A 114 -2.13 6.24 0.44
N LYS A 115 -2.42 4.96 0.17
CA LYS A 115 -3.24 4.10 1.05
C LYS A 115 -2.63 3.92 2.45
N TYR A 116 -1.31 3.98 2.56
CA TYR A 116 -0.58 3.75 3.81
C TYR A 116 0.09 5.03 4.32
N LEU A 117 -0.46 6.20 3.96
CA LEU A 117 0.00 7.47 4.49
C LEU A 117 -0.35 7.62 5.97
N ASN A 118 -1.55 7.18 6.35
CA ASN A 118 -2.04 7.11 7.73
C ASN A 118 -2.61 5.70 7.98
N ASP A 119 -2.24 5.06 9.10
CA ASP A 119 -2.60 3.67 9.40
C ASP A 119 -4.13 3.41 9.45
N GLU A 120 -4.90 4.43 9.85
CA GLU A 120 -6.35 4.34 10.05
C GLU A 120 -7.17 4.77 8.81
N ASP A 121 -6.53 5.18 7.71
CA ASP A 121 -7.20 5.80 6.57
C ASP A 121 -6.77 5.18 5.22
N LEU A 122 -7.31 3.99 4.96
CA LEU A 122 -7.07 3.24 3.72
C LEU A 122 -7.83 3.81 2.50
N GLY A 123 -8.75 4.76 2.71
CA GLY A 123 -9.62 5.28 1.64
C GLY A 123 -10.64 4.25 1.11
N ASP A 124 -11.00 3.26 1.93
CA ASP A 124 -12.00 2.23 1.63
C ASP A 124 -13.42 2.60 2.14
N ARG A 125 -13.59 3.82 2.67
CA ARG A 125 -14.87 4.40 3.12
C ARG A 125 -15.00 5.84 2.64
N ILE A 126 -16.23 6.34 2.55
CA ILE A 126 -16.50 7.75 2.24
C ILE A 126 -16.61 8.51 3.57
N PRO A 127 -15.68 9.41 3.91
CA PRO A 127 -15.61 10.05 5.22
C PRO A 127 -16.67 11.15 5.44
N VAL A 128 -17.37 11.58 4.38
CA VAL A 128 -18.35 12.68 4.43
C VAL A 128 -19.77 12.10 4.50
N PRO A 129 -20.49 12.20 5.64
CA PRO A 129 -21.82 11.61 5.78
C PRO A 129 -22.87 12.18 4.82
N GLY A 130 -22.75 13.47 4.46
CA GLY A 130 -23.62 14.11 3.46
C GLY A 130 -23.62 13.37 2.12
N ALA A 131 -22.49 12.76 1.74
CA ALA A 131 -22.39 11.98 0.51
C ALA A 131 -23.29 10.74 0.53
N GLU A 132 -23.48 10.11 1.70
CA GLU A 132 -24.33 8.92 1.81
C GLU A 132 -25.80 9.25 1.50
N TYR A 133 -26.28 10.41 1.93
CA TYR A 133 -27.64 10.88 1.59
C TYR A 133 -27.79 11.14 0.09
N GLU A 134 -26.82 11.79 -0.53
CA GLU A 134 -26.82 12.04 -1.98
C GLU A 134 -26.75 10.76 -2.81
N LEU A 135 -26.00 9.75 -2.34
CA LEU A 135 -25.93 8.44 -2.97
C LEU A 135 -27.25 7.66 -2.83
N LYS A 136 -27.92 7.73 -1.67
CA LYS A 136 -29.26 7.16 -1.46
C LYS A 136 -30.28 7.76 -2.43
N ASN A 137 -30.21 9.06 -2.70
CA ASN A 137 -31.11 9.73 -3.65
C ASN A 137 -31.00 9.18 -5.09
N ILE A 138 -29.87 8.61 -5.48
CA ILE A 138 -29.65 7.99 -6.79
C ILE A 138 -29.68 6.45 -6.75
N ASN A 139 -30.18 5.87 -5.66
CA ASN A 139 -30.22 4.42 -5.40
C ASN A 139 -28.85 3.78 -5.62
N MET A 140 -27.79 4.37 -5.03
CA MET A 140 -26.42 3.86 -5.10
C MET A 140 -25.87 3.67 -3.69
N SER A 141 -25.21 2.55 -3.45
CA SER A 141 -24.50 2.30 -2.20
C SER A 141 -23.13 3.00 -2.18
N THR A 142 -22.57 3.20 -0.99
CA THR A 142 -21.20 3.72 -0.82
C THR A 142 -20.16 2.80 -1.47
N LYS A 143 -20.36 1.48 -1.41
CA LYS A 143 -19.49 0.49 -2.06
C LYS A 143 -19.52 0.62 -3.58
N GLU A 144 -20.70 0.70 -4.19
CA GLU A 144 -20.81 0.93 -5.64
C GLU A 144 -20.17 2.25 -6.06
N CYS A 145 -20.27 3.30 -5.23
CA CYS A 145 -19.59 4.57 -5.50
C CYS A 145 -18.06 4.39 -5.50
N LEU A 146 -17.50 3.69 -4.51
CA LEU A 146 -16.06 3.39 -4.46
C LEU A 146 -15.61 2.55 -5.66
N ASP A 147 -16.40 1.54 -6.04
CA ASP A 147 -16.14 0.72 -7.23
C ASP A 147 -16.17 1.56 -8.52
N TYR A 148 -17.10 2.51 -8.62
CA TYR A 148 -17.15 3.48 -9.73
C TYR A 148 -15.92 4.38 -9.77
N LEU A 149 -15.51 4.94 -8.61
CA LEU A 149 -14.30 5.77 -8.51
C LEU A 149 -13.05 4.99 -8.94
N LYS A 150 -12.94 3.73 -8.52
CA LYS A 150 -11.85 2.83 -8.89
C LYS A 150 -11.87 2.54 -10.40
N ALA A 151 -13.02 2.17 -10.96
CA ALA A 151 -13.17 1.86 -12.38
C ALA A 151 -12.88 3.05 -13.31
N LYS A 152 -13.04 4.29 -12.82
CA LYS A 152 -12.73 5.52 -13.56
C LYS A 152 -11.36 6.13 -13.23
N GLU A 153 -10.57 5.46 -12.40
CA GLU A 153 -9.27 5.98 -11.91
C GLU A 153 -9.39 7.37 -11.27
N PHE A 154 -10.52 7.61 -10.60
CA PHE A 154 -10.79 8.88 -9.91
C PHE A 154 -10.08 8.94 -8.55
N GLY A 155 -9.46 7.85 -8.11
CA GLY A 155 -8.73 7.77 -6.86
C GLY A 155 -9.66 7.54 -5.67
N ARG A 156 -9.15 7.82 -4.47
CA ARG A 156 -9.81 7.46 -3.21
C ARG A 156 -10.16 8.69 -2.37
N PRO A 157 -11.31 8.67 -1.65
CA PRO A 157 -11.73 9.76 -0.79
C PRO A 157 -11.12 9.61 0.62
N TYR A 158 -9.83 9.91 0.76
CA TYR A 158 -9.15 9.82 2.07
C TYR A 158 -9.70 10.82 3.08
N ARG A 159 -9.71 10.45 4.36
CA ARG A 159 -10.01 11.34 5.48
C ARG A 159 -8.99 12.46 5.60
N TRP A 160 -7.70 12.15 5.55
CA TRP A 160 -6.64 13.17 5.64
C TRP A 160 -6.79 14.24 4.54
N LEU A 161 -7.28 13.83 3.37
CA LEU A 161 -7.50 14.71 2.23
C LEU A 161 -8.67 15.65 2.46
N GLN A 162 -9.77 15.16 3.03
CA GLN A 162 -10.90 16.01 3.37
C GLN A 162 -10.48 17.07 4.39
N SER A 163 -9.75 16.66 5.43
CA SER A 163 -9.22 17.57 6.44
C SER A 163 -8.26 18.61 5.84
N MET A 164 -7.42 18.23 4.88
CA MET A 164 -6.54 19.15 4.13
C MET A 164 -7.33 20.19 3.33
N CYS A 165 -8.49 19.81 2.79
CA CYS A 165 -9.38 20.67 2.02
C CYS A 165 -10.40 21.44 2.88
N CYS A 166 -10.28 21.41 4.22
CA CYS A 166 -11.24 22.00 5.15
C CYS A 166 -12.68 21.50 4.96
N ILE A 167 -12.84 20.25 4.51
CA ILE A 167 -14.14 19.59 4.42
C ILE A 167 -14.40 18.91 5.77
N GLU A 168 -15.54 19.21 6.38
CA GLU A 168 -15.92 18.63 7.66
C GLU A 168 -16.07 17.10 7.55
N VAL A 169 -15.35 16.39 8.40
CA VAL A 169 -15.44 14.94 8.54
C VAL A 169 -15.97 14.64 9.93
N PHE A 170 -17.03 13.84 10.00
CA PHE A 170 -17.52 13.35 11.30
C PHE A 170 -16.62 12.22 11.78
N HIS A 171 -16.15 12.32 13.02
CA HIS A 171 -15.50 11.21 13.70
C HIS A 171 -16.59 10.29 14.24
N GLU A 172 -16.58 9.02 13.83
CA GLU A 172 -17.27 7.98 14.60
C GLU A 172 -16.64 8.04 16.00
N VAL A 173 -17.43 8.43 16.99
CA VAL A 173 -16.99 8.49 18.39
C VAL A 173 -16.73 7.05 18.81
N VAL A 174 -15.46 6.68 18.89
CA VAL A 174 -15.08 5.45 19.59
C VAL A 174 -15.18 5.80 21.06
N ASP A 175 -16.16 5.20 21.76
CA ASP A 175 -16.41 5.35 23.19
C ASP A 175 -15.13 5.12 23.99
N THR A 176 -14.38 6.19 24.20
CA THR A 176 -13.26 6.25 25.14
C THR A 176 -13.42 7.57 25.87
N ASN A 177 -13.51 7.47 27.19
CA ASN A 177 -13.69 8.57 28.14
C ASN A 177 -12.50 9.56 28.11
N VAL A 178 -12.30 10.26 27.00
CA VAL A 178 -11.33 11.33 26.87
C VAL A 178 -12.11 12.63 26.86
N THR A 179 -12.00 13.36 27.97
CA THR A 179 -12.47 14.73 28.15
C THR A 179 -12.26 15.55 26.87
N ASN A 180 -13.38 15.99 26.28
CA ASN A 180 -13.42 16.97 25.20
C ASN A 180 -12.76 18.27 25.65
N THR A 181 -11.45 18.39 25.48
CA THR A 181 -10.82 19.70 25.31
C THR A 181 -11.14 20.17 23.89
N PRO A 182 -11.51 21.46 23.69
CA PRO A 182 -11.74 21.97 22.36
C PRO A 182 -10.42 21.83 21.59
N THR A 183 -10.38 20.89 20.66
CA THR A 183 -9.20 20.59 19.86
C THR A 183 -8.88 21.86 19.08
N GLU A 184 -7.77 22.53 19.44
CA GLU A 184 -7.26 23.64 18.65
C GLU A 184 -7.26 23.21 17.18
N GLN A 185 -7.93 23.99 16.31
CA GLN A 185 -7.94 23.71 14.88
C GLN A 185 -6.48 23.53 14.44
N PRO A 186 -6.10 22.35 13.91
CA PRO A 186 -4.72 22.11 13.56
C PRO A 186 -4.33 23.15 12.51
N LYS A 187 -3.33 23.99 12.84
CA LYS A 187 -2.91 25.10 11.98
C LYS A 187 -2.53 24.54 10.60
N LEU A 188 -3.37 24.80 9.60
CA LEU A 188 -3.24 24.30 8.22
C LEU A 188 -1.82 24.52 7.64
N GLN A 189 -1.16 25.61 8.08
CA GLN A 189 0.21 25.95 7.75
C GLN A 189 1.26 24.88 8.12
N LYS A 190 1.01 24.06 9.14
CA LYS A 190 1.89 22.94 9.52
C LYS A 190 1.47 21.62 8.86
N LEU A 191 0.15 21.39 8.74
CA LEU A 191 -0.39 20.16 8.19
C LEU A 191 0.04 19.89 6.75
N ILE A 192 -0.02 20.91 5.87
CA ILE A 192 0.29 20.73 4.46
C ILE A 192 1.77 20.36 4.25
N PRO A 193 2.76 21.08 4.84
CA PRO A 193 4.16 20.68 4.75
C PRO A 193 4.46 19.28 5.29
N ASP A 194 3.88 18.93 6.45
CA ASP A 194 4.12 17.62 7.06
C ASP A 194 3.51 16.49 6.22
N LEU A 195 2.32 16.69 5.66
CA LEU A 195 1.71 15.76 4.72
C LEU A 195 2.56 15.58 3.45
N ILE A 196 3.05 16.66 2.86
CA ILE A 196 3.92 16.59 1.68
C ILE A 196 5.20 15.81 2.00
N LYS A 197 5.81 16.04 3.18
CA LYS A 197 6.96 15.26 3.65
C LYS A 197 6.63 13.78 3.80
N SER A 198 5.48 13.44 4.39
CA SER A 198 5.05 12.05 4.54
C SER A 198 4.84 11.38 3.18
N ILE A 199 4.23 12.07 2.22
CA ILE A 199 4.08 11.57 0.84
C ILE A 199 5.46 11.38 0.18
N GLN A 200 6.38 12.33 0.35
CA GLN A 200 7.76 12.22 -0.14
C GLN A 200 8.49 11.01 0.46
N GLN A 201 8.40 10.82 1.77
CA GLN A 201 9.00 9.68 2.46
C GLN A 201 8.44 8.36 1.96
N LEU A 202 7.12 8.26 1.81
CA LEU A 202 6.44 7.08 1.30
C LEU A 202 6.85 6.77 -0.15
N TRP A 203 6.89 7.79 -1.01
CA TRP A 203 7.35 7.66 -2.39
C TRP A 203 8.80 7.18 -2.46
N ASN A 204 9.70 7.81 -1.71
CA ASN A 204 11.11 7.44 -1.68
C ASN A 204 11.30 6.00 -1.18
N SER A 205 10.51 5.59 -0.19
CA SER A 205 10.52 4.21 0.33
C SER A 205 10.15 3.19 -0.73
N ARG A 206 9.06 3.42 -1.46
CA ARG A 206 8.61 2.55 -2.56
C ARG A 206 9.61 2.52 -3.72
N LEU A 207 10.15 3.68 -4.10
CA LEU A 207 11.12 3.77 -5.18
C LEU A 207 12.42 3.01 -4.85
N ASN A 208 12.91 3.11 -3.62
CA ASN A 208 14.07 2.33 -3.17
C ASN A 208 13.78 0.83 -3.08
N LEU A 209 12.54 0.45 -2.75
CA LEU A 209 12.12 -0.95 -2.78
C LEU A 209 12.11 -1.51 -4.21
N ILE A 210 11.58 -0.76 -5.19
CA ILE A 210 11.62 -1.13 -6.62
C ILE A 210 13.07 -1.32 -7.07
N LYS A 211 13.96 -0.38 -6.73
CA LYS A 211 15.39 -0.45 -7.07
C LYS A 211 16.06 -1.69 -6.48
N GLN A 212 15.74 -2.04 -5.24
CA GLN A 212 16.23 -3.27 -4.62
C GLN A 212 15.70 -4.51 -5.32
N ILE A 213 14.39 -4.60 -5.55
CA ILE A 213 13.78 -5.76 -6.24
C ILE A 213 14.43 -5.95 -7.62
N ARG A 214 14.63 -4.88 -8.39
CA ARG A 214 15.38 -4.93 -9.64
C ARG A 214 16.78 -5.50 -9.44
N ALA A 215 17.54 -4.96 -8.48
CA ALA A 215 18.90 -5.44 -8.21
C ALA A 215 18.91 -6.92 -7.83
N LEU A 216 17.91 -7.42 -7.10
CA LEU A 216 17.78 -8.83 -6.74
C LEU A 216 17.42 -9.71 -7.95
N VAL A 217 16.49 -9.28 -8.80
CA VAL A 217 16.15 -9.99 -10.04
C VAL A 217 17.36 -10.06 -10.98
N GLN A 218 18.14 -8.98 -11.06
CA GLN A 218 19.37 -8.90 -11.83
C GLN A 218 20.59 -9.53 -11.14
N LYS A 219 20.44 -10.00 -9.90
CA LYS A 219 21.51 -10.62 -9.08
C LYS A 219 22.68 -9.68 -8.76
N HIS A 220 22.45 -8.37 -8.81
CA HIS A 220 23.41 -7.30 -8.49
C HIS A 220 23.45 -6.99 -6.97
N ILE A 221 23.68 -8.01 -6.15
CA ILE A 221 23.66 -7.89 -4.68
C ILE A 221 24.90 -7.14 -4.15
N ASP A 222 25.99 -7.17 -4.91
CA ASP A 222 27.30 -6.62 -4.51
C ASP A 222 27.29 -5.13 -4.15
N MET A 223 26.32 -4.39 -4.66
CA MET A 223 26.13 -2.96 -4.38
C MET A 223 25.90 -2.73 -2.88
N TYR A 224 25.13 -3.62 -2.24
CA TYR A 224 24.72 -3.49 -0.85
C TYR A 224 25.77 -3.98 0.16
N LEU A 225 26.77 -4.75 -0.28
CA LEU A 225 27.87 -5.20 0.57
C LEU A 225 28.75 -4.05 1.06
N LYS A 226 28.89 -2.99 0.24
CA LYS A 226 29.79 -1.86 0.52
C LYS A 226 29.16 -0.80 1.43
N GLU A 227 27.83 -0.75 1.46
CA GLU A 227 27.09 0.38 2.03
C GLU A 227 26.69 0.16 3.51
N GLU A 228 26.68 -1.07 4.01
CA GLU A 228 26.01 -1.41 5.29
C GLU A 228 26.92 -1.93 6.41
N ARG A 229 28.23 -1.62 6.38
CA ARG A 229 29.23 -2.23 7.29
C ARG A 229 29.13 -3.76 7.35
N LEU A 230 28.74 -4.37 6.24
CA LEU A 230 28.70 -5.82 6.09
C LEU A 230 30.14 -6.34 5.87
N PRO A 231 30.38 -7.65 6.06
CA PRO A 231 31.67 -8.23 5.71
C PRO A 231 32.03 -7.89 4.26
N THR A 232 33.27 -7.44 4.04
CA THR A 232 33.77 -7.08 2.71
C THR A 232 33.96 -8.29 1.79
N THR A 233 34.07 -9.49 2.36
CA THR A 233 34.20 -10.75 1.63
C THR A 233 32.83 -11.24 1.19
N ARG A 234 32.58 -11.34 -0.11
CA ARG A 234 31.29 -11.82 -0.66
C ARG A 234 30.86 -13.17 -0.06
N PRO A 235 29.54 -13.41 0.09
CA PRO A 235 29.03 -14.76 0.32
C PRO A 235 29.51 -15.73 -0.78
N ALA A 236 29.79 -16.97 -0.40
CA ALA A 236 30.19 -18.04 -1.31
C ALA A 236 28.99 -18.67 -2.02
N CYS A 237 27.82 -18.67 -1.38
CA CYS A 237 26.57 -18.97 -2.04
C CYS A 237 26.15 -17.87 -3.03
N SER A 238 25.29 -18.22 -3.99
CA SER A 238 24.81 -17.32 -5.03
C SER A 238 23.28 -17.31 -5.11
N LEU A 239 22.69 -16.12 -5.25
CA LEU A 239 21.28 -15.99 -5.61
C LEU A 239 21.09 -16.37 -7.08
N VAL A 240 20.35 -17.44 -7.33
CA VAL A 240 20.08 -17.92 -8.70
C VAL A 240 18.72 -17.49 -9.22
N GLN A 241 17.77 -17.21 -8.34
CA GLN A 241 16.40 -16.85 -8.71
C GLN A 241 15.78 -15.89 -7.69
N TRP A 242 15.05 -14.88 -8.19
CA TRP A 242 14.12 -14.05 -7.45
C TRP A 242 12.84 -13.93 -8.27
N THR A 243 11.74 -14.51 -7.79
CA THR A 243 10.47 -14.57 -8.53
C THR A 243 9.33 -14.06 -7.68
N ALA A 244 8.48 -13.21 -8.26
CA ALA A 244 7.21 -12.82 -7.65
C ALA A 244 6.29 -14.03 -7.52
N LEU A 245 5.46 -14.02 -6.48
CA LEU A 245 4.42 -15.02 -6.23
C LEU A 245 3.07 -14.34 -6.05
N THR A 246 1.99 -15.06 -6.33
CA THR A 246 0.67 -14.67 -5.83
C THR A 246 0.52 -15.00 -4.34
N TYR A 247 -0.50 -14.43 -3.70
CA TYR A 247 -0.85 -14.76 -2.31
C TYR A 247 -1.14 -16.26 -2.16
N GLU A 248 -1.88 -16.86 -3.10
CA GLU A 248 -2.25 -18.27 -3.07
C GLU A 248 -1.01 -19.18 -3.21
N GLU A 249 -0.09 -18.85 -4.13
CA GLU A 249 1.17 -19.57 -4.30
C GLU A 249 2.06 -19.49 -3.06
N TYR A 250 2.09 -18.33 -2.41
CA TYR A 250 2.85 -18.11 -1.18
C TYR A 250 2.30 -18.96 -0.03
N VAL A 251 0.99 -18.91 0.20
CA VAL A 251 0.32 -19.68 1.27
C VAL A 251 0.46 -21.19 1.04
N ALA A 252 0.30 -21.65 -0.20
CA ALA A 252 0.50 -23.06 -0.54
C ALA A 252 1.95 -23.53 -0.31
N SER A 253 2.92 -22.65 -0.51
CA SER A 253 4.34 -22.96 -0.32
C SER A 253 4.82 -22.80 1.13
N SER A 254 4.03 -22.14 1.98
CA SER A 254 4.37 -21.89 3.40
C SER A 254 3.33 -22.47 4.36
N PRO A 255 3.19 -23.81 4.46
CA PRO A 255 2.21 -24.43 5.36
C PRO A 255 2.43 -24.13 6.84
N HIS A 256 3.61 -23.61 7.20
CA HIS A 256 4.00 -23.28 8.57
C HIS A 256 4.17 -21.76 8.79
N ALA A 257 3.89 -20.91 7.79
CA ALA A 257 3.84 -19.48 8.04
C ALA A 257 2.70 -19.16 8.99
N ASP A 258 2.97 -18.25 9.91
CA ASP A 258 1.94 -17.69 10.77
C ASP A 258 0.95 -16.91 9.90
N LYS A 259 -0.30 -17.37 9.89
CA LYS A 259 -1.37 -16.78 9.08
C LYS A 259 -1.76 -15.39 9.59
N GLU A 260 -1.36 -15.02 10.80
CA GLU A 260 -1.60 -13.69 11.35
C GLU A 260 -0.61 -12.64 10.81
N LEU A 261 0.57 -13.07 10.34
CA LEU A 261 1.63 -12.17 9.85
C LEU A 261 1.47 -11.80 8.37
N VAL A 262 0.62 -12.51 7.62
CA VAL A 262 0.56 -12.42 6.16
C VAL A 262 -0.84 -12.06 5.68
N ASN A 263 -0.94 -11.05 4.82
CA ASN A 263 -2.22 -10.62 4.24
C ASN A 263 -2.12 -10.40 2.72
N VAL A 264 -3.27 -10.43 2.03
CA VAL A 264 -3.35 -10.33 0.56
C VAL A 264 -2.81 -9.02 -0.02
N ASN A 265 -2.66 -7.96 0.78
CA ASN A 265 -2.19 -6.64 0.35
C ASN A 265 -0.66 -6.47 0.47
N GLN A 266 0.07 -7.57 0.61
CA GLN A 266 1.53 -7.61 0.66
C GLN A 266 2.10 -8.09 -0.67
N LEU A 267 3.39 -7.85 -0.86
CA LEU A 267 4.14 -8.43 -1.96
C LEU A 267 4.74 -9.75 -1.54
N PHE A 268 4.71 -10.73 -2.44
CA PHE A 268 5.23 -12.06 -2.19
C PHE A 268 6.32 -12.41 -3.18
N TYR A 269 7.43 -12.94 -2.67
CA TYR A 269 8.56 -13.36 -3.48
C TYR A 269 9.11 -14.69 -3.02
N ARG A 270 9.76 -15.39 -3.94
CA ARG A 270 10.59 -16.56 -3.71
C ARG A 270 12.02 -16.25 -4.14
N ALA A 271 12.96 -16.40 -3.21
CA ALA A 271 14.38 -16.35 -3.50
C ALA A 271 14.97 -17.77 -3.45
N VAL A 272 15.83 -18.10 -4.41
CA VAL A 272 16.57 -19.37 -4.40
C VAL A 272 18.06 -19.06 -4.39
N VAL A 273 18.73 -19.56 -3.36
CA VAL A 273 20.16 -19.41 -3.13
C VAL A 273 20.80 -20.79 -3.16
N VAL A 274 21.95 -20.94 -3.82
CA VAL A 274 22.63 -22.23 -3.94
C VAL A 274 24.11 -22.11 -3.60
N ARG A 275 24.68 -23.20 -3.10
CA ARG A 275 26.13 -23.41 -2.96
C ARG A 275 26.41 -24.90 -3.10
N GLY A 276 27.17 -25.31 -4.12
CA GLY A 276 27.41 -26.73 -4.38
C GLY A 276 26.10 -27.50 -4.59
N SER A 277 25.93 -28.62 -3.91
CA SER A 277 24.68 -29.40 -3.94
C SER A 277 23.57 -28.83 -3.05
N ALA A 278 23.87 -27.90 -2.16
CA ALA A 278 22.91 -27.35 -1.22
C ALA A 278 22.08 -26.23 -1.86
N LYS A 279 20.76 -26.30 -1.66
CA LYS A 279 19.80 -25.29 -2.09
C LYS A 279 19.06 -24.72 -0.87
N MET A 280 18.99 -23.40 -0.76
CA MET A 280 18.14 -22.69 0.17
C MET A 280 17.05 -21.96 -0.61
N GLU A 281 15.80 -22.22 -0.22
CA GLU A 281 14.63 -21.53 -0.73
C GLU A 281 14.06 -20.63 0.37
N CYS A 282 13.87 -19.36 0.03
CA CYS A 282 13.30 -18.39 0.95
C CYS A 282 11.98 -17.86 0.38
N LEU A 283 10.93 -17.88 1.19
CA LEU A 283 9.69 -17.16 0.92
C LEU A 283 9.75 -15.82 1.65
N VAL A 284 9.45 -14.74 0.93
CA VAL A 284 9.56 -13.37 1.43
C VAL A 284 8.22 -12.66 1.29
N SER A 285 7.69 -12.13 2.39
CA SER A 285 6.52 -11.25 2.38
C SER A 285 6.93 -9.83 2.75
N ILE A 286 6.55 -8.85 1.92
CA ILE A 286 6.90 -7.44 2.11
C ILE A 286 5.61 -6.65 2.30
N SER A 287 5.51 -5.98 3.46
CA SER A 287 4.38 -5.11 3.76
C SER A 287 4.38 -3.86 2.89
N SER A 288 3.18 -3.38 2.54
CA SER A 288 3.00 -2.07 1.90
C SER A 288 3.48 -0.89 2.78
N LYS A 289 3.75 -1.14 4.07
CA LYS A 289 4.33 -0.19 5.03
C LYS A 289 5.86 -0.28 5.12
N PHE A 290 6.52 -1.00 4.20
CA PHE A 290 7.97 -0.99 4.08
C PHE A 290 8.50 0.44 3.95
N PRO A 291 9.62 0.81 4.61
CA PRO A 291 10.52 0.00 5.46
C PRO A 291 10.14 -0.05 6.95
N THR A 292 9.06 0.62 7.37
CA THR A 292 8.64 0.67 8.78
C THR A 292 8.31 -0.72 9.29
N GLU A 293 7.54 -1.47 8.50
CA GLU A 293 7.37 -2.91 8.69
C GLU A 293 8.44 -3.65 7.88
N SER A 294 9.23 -4.47 8.56
CA SER A 294 10.35 -5.20 7.94
C SER A 294 9.83 -6.38 7.12
N PRO A 295 10.46 -6.73 5.98
CA PRO A 295 10.14 -7.95 5.27
C PRO A 295 10.32 -9.18 6.15
N HIS A 296 9.43 -10.15 6.00
CA HIS A 296 9.50 -11.43 6.70
C HIS A 296 9.98 -12.53 5.78
N TRP A 297 10.94 -13.31 6.28
CA TRP A 297 11.62 -14.38 5.57
C TRP A 297 11.33 -15.72 6.24
N PHE A 298 10.84 -16.67 5.45
CA PHE A 298 10.75 -18.08 5.80
C PHE A 298 11.80 -18.85 5.02
N ILE A 299 12.55 -19.72 5.68
CA ILE A 299 13.72 -20.39 5.10
C ILE A 299 13.49 -21.89 5.08
N CYS A 300 13.75 -22.52 3.93
CA CYS A 300 13.82 -23.96 3.80
C CYS A 300 15.12 -24.36 3.09
N ILE A 301 15.90 -25.23 3.72
CA ILE A 301 17.17 -25.73 3.18
C ILE A 301 16.98 -27.17 2.71
N TYR A 302 17.40 -27.43 1.47
CA TYR A 302 17.46 -28.73 0.84
C TYR A 302 18.92 -29.13 0.69
N TRP A 303 19.40 -29.89 1.66
CA TRP A 303 20.73 -30.49 1.67
C TRP A 303 20.75 -31.57 2.75
N ASN A 304 21.09 -32.81 2.38
CA ASN A 304 20.99 -33.99 3.26
C ASN A 304 19.61 -34.18 3.91
N GLY A 305 18.56 -33.75 3.22
CA GLY A 305 17.19 -33.72 3.71
C GLY A 305 16.55 -32.36 3.52
N GLN A 306 15.38 -32.17 4.14
CA GLN A 306 14.65 -30.91 4.14
C GLN A 306 14.62 -30.32 5.54
N HIS A 307 15.18 -29.13 5.70
CA HIS A 307 15.27 -28.42 6.97
C HIS A 307 14.48 -27.11 6.91
N ASN A 308 13.63 -26.89 7.90
CA ASN A 308 12.84 -25.67 8.09
C ASN A 308 12.78 -25.32 9.59
N ALA A 309 12.15 -24.19 9.95
CA ALA A 309 12.08 -23.77 11.35
C ALA A 309 11.32 -24.71 12.29
N MET A 310 10.47 -25.60 11.76
CA MET A 310 9.71 -26.57 12.55
C MET A 310 10.55 -27.78 12.94
N ASN A 311 11.49 -28.19 12.09
CA ASN A 311 12.31 -29.39 12.31
C ASN A 311 13.80 -29.11 12.55
N SER A 312 14.25 -27.87 12.41
CA SER A 312 15.65 -27.47 12.58
C SER A 312 15.79 -26.18 13.38
N ALA A 313 16.35 -26.31 14.59
CA ALA A 313 16.70 -25.16 15.43
C ALA A 313 17.73 -24.22 14.76
N ALA A 314 18.56 -24.78 13.86
CA ALA A 314 19.51 -24.01 13.07
C ALA A 314 18.79 -23.04 12.13
N VAL A 315 17.81 -23.55 11.37
CA VAL A 315 17.01 -22.75 10.43
C VAL A 315 16.18 -21.72 11.20
N LYS A 316 15.55 -22.11 12.32
CA LYS A 316 14.83 -21.17 13.20
C LYS A 316 15.73 -20.02 13.67
N SER A 317 17.00 -20.30 13.96
CA SER A 317 17.97 -19.25 14.33
C SER A 317 18.36 -18.35 13.15
N MET A 318 18.45 -18.89 11.93
CA MET A 318 18.70 -18.11 10.71
C MET A 318 17.53 -17.17 10.38
N GLU A 319 16.30 -17.66 10.51
CA GLU A 319 15.09 -16.85 10.33
C GLU A 319 15.04 -15.74 11.36
N PHE A 320 15.26 -16.05 12.65
CA PHE A 320 15.32 -15.02 13.69
C PHE A 320 16.39 -13.96 13.38
N TRP A 321 17.60 -14.39 12.99
CA TRP A 321 18.67 -13.47 12.66
C TRP A 321 18.34 -12.57 11.46
N THR A 322 17.70 -13.12 10.44
CA THR A 322 17.26 -12.37 9.25
C THR A 322 16.14 -11.40 9.58
N ASN A 323 15.08 -11.89 10.25
CA ASN A 323 13.85 -11.15 10.52
C ASN A 323 13.98 -10.13 11.67
N SER A 324 15.00 -10.25 12.52
CA SER A 324 15.30 -9.28 13.59
C SER A 324 15.98 -8.00 13.09
N LEU A 325 16.40 -7.97 11.82
CA LEU A 325 16.97 -6.77 11.21
C LEU A 325 15.87 -5.74 10.95
N THR A 326 16.04 -4.56 11.51
CA THR A 326 15.15 -3.41 11.30
C THR A 326 15.89 -2.27 10.63
N GLN A 327 15.15 -1.38 9.95
CA GLN A 327 15.74 -0.22 9.27
C GLN A 327 16.58 0.69 10.20
N SER A 328 16.26 0.73 11.50
CA SER A 328 16.99 1.52 12.51
C SER A 328 18.39 1.00 12.82
N GLN A 329 18.70 -0.23 12.43
CA GLN A 329 20.01 -0.85 12.63
C GLN A 329 20.95 -0.64 11.42
N LEU A 330 20.45 -0.02 10.34
CA LEU A 330 21.17 0.15 9.08
C LEU A 330 21.76 1.55 8.95
N GLN A 331 22.84 1.67 8.18
CA GLN A 331 23.38 2.97 7.78
C GLN A 331 22.47 3.66 6.75
N HIS A 332 21.92 2.87 5.84
CA HIS A 332 20.93 3.26 4.85
C HIS A 332 19.62 2.52 5.13
N PRO A 333 18.68 3.12 5.89
CA PRO A 333 17.42 2.50 6.30
C PRO A 333 16.62 1.85 5.15
N LEU A 334 16.72 2.43 3.95
CA LEU A 334 16.01 1.94 2.77
C LEU A 334 16.66 0.71 2.14
N ALA A 335 17.87 0.29 2.50
CA ALA A 335 18.56 -0.91 1.97
C ALA A 335 18.16 -2.22 2.67
N LEU A 336 17.05 -2.20 3.43
CA LEU A 336 16.66 -3.28 4.35
C LEU A 336 16.47 -4.64 3.68
N LEU A 337 15.73 -4.71 2.57
CA LEU A 337 15.42 -5.97 1.89
C LEU A 337 16.70 -6.65 1.38
N ALA A 338 17.55 -5.88 0.70
CA ALA A 338 18.80 -6.41 0.16
C ALA A 338 19.76 -6.82 1.28
N THR A 339 19.81 -6.05 2.37
CA THR A 339 20.65 -6.37 3.54
C THR A 339 20.19 -7.62 4.27
N GLN A 340 18.87 -7.83 4.39
CA GLN A 340 18.31 -9.07 4.91
C GLN A 340 18.76 -10.26 4.07
N LEU A 341 18.64 -10.19 2.73
CA LEU A 341 19.11 -11.27 1.86
C LEU A 341 20.59 -11.58 2.07
N VAL A 342 21.45 -10.55 2.12
CA VAL A 342 22.89 -10.74 2.33
C VAL A 342 23.16 -11.40 3.68
N ARG A 343 22.47 -10.97 4.75
CA ARG A 343 22.57 -11.63 6.06
C ARG A 343 22.16 -13.10 5.97
N THR A 344 21.07 -13.41 5.28
CA THR A 344 20.60 -14.79 5.08
C THR A 344 21.61 -15.62 4.30
N MET A 345 22.24 -15.05 3.27
CA MET A 345 23.29 -15.72 2.49
C MET A 345 24.52 -16.06 3.35
N TYR A 346 25.00 -15.14 4.19
CA TYR A 346 26.06 -15.46 5.15
C TYR A 346 25.63 -16.52 6.16
N SER A 347 24.40 -16.44 6.67
CA SER A 347 23.86 -17.46 7.56
C SER A 347 23.84 -18.84 6.91
N PHE A 348 23.50 -18.93 5.62
CA PHE A 348 23.51 -20.18 4.87
C PHE A 348 24.93 -20.73 4.67
N ASP A 349 25.89 -19.88 4.32
CA ASP A 349 27.29 -20.28 4.24
C ASP A 349 27.82 -20.83 5.56
N ILE A 350 27.55 -20.12 6.66
CA ILE A 350 28.00 -20.51 8.01
C ILE A 350 27.29 -21.79 8.45
N PHE A 351 26.01 -21.96 8.10
CA PHE A 351 25.29 -23.21 8.32
C PHE A 351 26.01 -24.38 7.65
N LEU A 352 26.31 -24.28 6.35
CA LEU A 352 26.99 -25.33 5.59
C LEU A 352 28.42 -25.57 6.07
N GLU A 353 29.17 -24.54 6.44
CA GLU A 353 30.56 -24.68 6.91
C GLU A 353 30.69 -25.29 8.29
N THR A 354 29.66 -25.12 9.13
CA THR A 354 29.63 -25.70 10.47
C THR A 354 29.00 -27.09 10.50
N GLU A 355 28.10 -27.40 9.58
CA GLU A 355 27.41 -28.69 9.50
C GLU A 355 28.05 -29.65 8.48
N GLY A 356 28.64 -29.14 7.41
CA GLY A 356 29.40 -29.87 6.38
C GLY A 356 30.38 -30.90 6.93
N PRO A 357 31.25 -30.53 7.89
CA PRO A 357 32.21 -31.46 8.48
C PRO A 357 31.60 -32.64 9.25
N LEU A 358 30.28 -32.64 9.52
CA LEU A 358 29.58 -33.74 10.18
C LEU A 358 29.19 -34.85 9.21
N TYR A 359 29.29 -34.60 7.90
CA TYR A 359 28.95 -35.55 6.84
C TYR A 359 30.22 -36.01 6.11
N ASN A 360 30.18 -37.23 5.58
CA ASN A 360 31.26 -37.81 4.78
C ASN A 360 30.72 -38.18 3.39
N PRO A 361 31.38 -37.74 2.30
CA PRO A 361 32.57 -36.88 2.27
C PRO A 361 32.26 -35.43 2.69
N VAL A 362 33.27 -34.71 3.19
CA VAL A 362 33.14 -33.29 3.55
C VAL A 362 33.00 -32.47 2.28
N GLU A 363 31.83 -31.89 2.06
CA GLU A 363 31.52 -31.08 0.87
C GLU A 363 31.86 -29.59 1.05
N TYR A 364 31.69 -29.04 2.26
CA TYR A 364 31.87 -27.62 2.53
C TYR A 364 33.01 -27.38 3.52
N HIS A 365 34.02 -26.64 3.07
CA HIS A 365 35.14 -26.22 3.89
C HIS A 365 34.91 -24.84 4.48
N ARG A 366 35.47 -24.62 5.67
CA ARG A 366 35.40 -23.35 6.38
C ARG A 366 36.16 -22.28 5.60
N GLU A 367 35.46 -21.23 5.21
CA GLU A 367 36.02 -20.03 4.58
C GLU A 367 35.86 -18.81 5.50
N LYS A 368 34.77 -18.78 6.29
CA LYS A 368 34.46 -17.64 7.16
C LYS A 368 35.19 -17.81 8.48
N HIS A 369 35.73 -16.70 8.98
CA HIS A 369 36.40 -16.68 10.27
C HIS A 369 35.36 -16.47 11.37
N TYR A 370 35.24 -17.41 12.30
CA TYR A 370 34.43 -17.26 13.49
C TYR A 370 35.20 -17.70 14.74
N ILE A 371 34.90 -17.05 15.88
CA ILE A 371 35.58 -17.30 17.16
C ILE A 371 35.34 -18.75 17.62
N LYS A 372 34.10 -19.23 17.53
CA LYS A 372 33.68 -20.62 17.81
C LYS A 372 32.59 -21.04 16.83
N ALA A 373 32.68 -22.27 16.31
CA ALA A 373 31.67 -22.83 15.40
C ALA A 373 30.29 -22.97 16.08
N PHE A 374 30.31 -23.33 17.37
CA PHE A 374 29.11 -23.51 18.19
C PHE A 374 29.34 -22.89 19.57
N ALA A 375 28.31 -22.31 20.17
CA ALA A 375 28.31 -21.92 21.57
C ALA A 375 27.07 -22.42 22.31
N LYS A 376 27.21 -22.54 23.64
CA LYS A 376 26.17 -23.00 24.57
C LYS A 376 25.67 -24.42 24.25
N ARG A 377 24.75 -24.94 25.08
CA ARG A 377 24.14 -26.26 24.87
C ARG A 377 23.28 -26.34 23.61
N ILE A 378 22.71 -25.21 23.19
CA ILE A 378 21.85 -25.09 22.00
C ILE A 378 22.63 -25.12 20.67
N ARG A 379 23.97 -25.24 20.71
CA ARG A 379 24.84 -25.18 19.52
C ARG A 379 24.57 -23.95 18.65
N ALA A 380 24.51 -22.77 19.27
CA ALA A 380 24.29 -21.51 18.58
C ALA A 380 25.44 -21.21 17.61
N ARG A 381 25.08 -20.86 16.37
CA ARG A 381 26.01 -20.57 15.27
C ARG A 381 26.38 -19.08 15.22
N PRO A 382 27.57 -18.75 14.69
CA PRO A 382 28.07 -17.39 14.71
C PRO A 382 27.57 -16.58 13.50
N TYR A 383 26.36 -16.01 13.55
CA TYR A 383 25.82 -15.22 12.44
C TYR A 383 26.13 -13.72 12.51
N ARG A 384 26.54 -13.22 13.68
CA ARG A 384 26.80 -11.80 13.89
C ARG A 384 28.21 -11.42 13.45
N TYR A 385 28.29 -10.54 12.45
CA TYR A 385 29.55 -9.91 12.04
C TYR A 385 30.06 -8.96 13.13
N ILE A 386 31.39 -8.94 13.33
CA ILE A 386 32.09 -7.97 14.18
C ILE A 386 33.11 -7.24 13.32
N GLU A 387 32.98 -5.92 13.28
CA GLU A 387 33.99 -5.05 12.72
C GLU A 387 35.14 -4.92 13.75
N GLY A 388 36.28 -5.56 13.47
CA GLY A 388 37.44 -5.54 14.35
C GLY A 388 38.64 -6.32 13.79
N GLY A 389 39.69 -5.60 13.38
CA GLY A 389 40.94 -6.17 12.84
C GLY A 389 40.97 -6.26 11.31
N THR A 390 42.01 -6.91 10.76
CA THR A 390 42.20 -7.10 9.31
C THR A 390 41.35 -8.24 8.71
N VAL A 391 40.65 -9.01 9.55
CA VAL A 391 39.94 -10.24 9.15
C VAL A 391 38.46 -10.17 9.52
N ASN A 392 37.58 -10.36 8.52
CA ASN A 392 36.13 -10.42 8.70
C ASN A 392 35.74 -11.56 9.65
N THR A 393 35.31 -11.24 10.87
CA THR A 393 35.06 -12.23 11.94
C THR A 393 33.60 -12.28 12.38
N PHE A 394 33.08 -13.49 12.58
CA PHE A 394 31.73 -13.74 13.05
C PHE A 394 31.68 -14.32 14.48
N LYS A 395 30.62 -13.98 15.21
CA LYS A 395 30.28 -14.52 16.53
C LYS A 395 28.79 -14.84 16.66
N GLN A 396 28.44 -15.52 17.74
CA GLN A 396 27.05 -15.81 18.11
C GLN A 396 26.25 -14.55 18.45
#